data_AF-A0A5M5E5U1-F1
#
_entry.id   AF-A0A5M5E5U1-F1
#
_cell.length_a   1.000
_cell.length_b   1.000
_cell.length_c   1.000
_cell.angle_alpha   90.00
_cell.angle_beta   90.00
_cell.angle_gamma   90.00
#
_symmetry.space_group_name_H-M   'P 1'
#
loop_
_entity.id
_entity.type
_entity.pdbx_description
1 polymer ?
#
loop_
_entity_poly.entity_id
_entity_poly.type
_entity_poly.pdbx_seq_one_letter_code
_entity_poly.pdbx_strand_id
1 'polypeptide(L)'
;MGRIKQGLDYFPLNTDFMHDRVVRRVMKREGDSAFTILLYTLSYLYSGEGYYIHVDDDFYDELSDQLFSTDNDSVRRVLRLFVEYGFFDSSLYERYGILTSADIQRQFLFITKRRSRRHISPDYCLLPDEETVHSTLPDAVAETPDIVTQTLDTVTESPDTATKSTFIKRKEKERKENILPNPPLPKGGDEGEEGDFSNRKPAKKKHELTQSDIDRMQAPADGHPRNLSGLLDNLRLYHIPPSEQYAIVLKSNYGEIGGKVWKGFGVIRASAGKIKLPGHYLLSVLNN
;
A
#
# COMPACT_ATOMS: atom_id res chain seq x y z
N MET A 1 10.94 -11.79 -34.15
CA MET A 1 10.13 -12.15 -32.96
C MET A 1 10.49 -11.16 -31.87
N GLY A 2 9.54 -10.33 -31.42
CA GLY A 2 9.80 -9.39 -30.32
C GLY A 2 10.07 -10.18 -29.05
N ARG A 3 11.21 -9.94 -28.38
CA ARG A 3 11.47 -10.49 -27.04
C ARG A 3 10.37 -9.98 -26.13
N ILE A 4 9.60 -10.89 -25.53
CA ILE A 4 8.65 -10.54 -24.47
C ILE A 4 9.50 -10.07 -23.28
N LYS A 5 9.33 -8.80 -22.87
CA LYS A 5 10.05 -8.22 -21.73
C LYS A 5 9.66 -8.97 -20.45
N GLN A 6 10.64 -9.53 -19.76
CA GLN A 6 10.43 -10.29 -18.53
C GLN A 6 10.03 -9.37 -17.37
N GLY A 7 10.79 -8.28 -17.18
CA GLY A 7 10.53 -7.28 -16.16
C GLY A 7 9.29 -6.42 -16.38
N LEU A 8 9.13 -5.44 -15.48
CA LEU A 8 8.00 -4.55 -15.37
C LEU A 8 8.42 -3.13 -15.76
N ASP A 9 7.49 -2.37 -16.37
CA ASP A 9 7.71 -0.95 -16.68
C ASP A 9 7.47 -0.05 -15.46
N TYR A 10 6.78 -0.58 -14.45
CA TYR A 10 6.52 0.07 -13.17
C TYR A 10 6.40 -1.00 -12.09
N PHE A 11 6.68 -0.63 -10.85
CA PHE A 11 6.35 -1.46 -9.69
C PHE A 11 5.54 -0.65 -8.67
N PRO A 12 4.54 -1.27 -8.03
CA PRO A 12 3.79 -0.66 -6.93
C PRO A 12 4.66 -0.56 -5.67
N LEU A 13 4.57 0.60 -5.01
CA LEU A 13 5.16 0.86 -3.70
C LEU A 13 4.04 1.20 -2.72
N ASN A 14 4.04 0.57 -1.54
CA ASN A 14 3.02 0.84 -0.55
C ASN A 14 3.16 2.27 0.00
N THR A 15 2.05 2.91 0.34
CA THR A 15 2.03 4.28 0.87
C THR A 15 2.70 4.39 2.24
N ASP A 16 2.74 3.29 2.99
CA ASP A 16 3.41 3.17 4.28
C ASP A 16 4.83 2.63 4.17
N PHE A 17 5.40 2.49 2.97
CA PHE A 17 6.72 1.89 2.76
C PHE A 17 7.85 2.61 3.53
N MET A 18 7.81 3.94 3.62
CA MET A 18 8.76 4.71 4.45
C MET A 18 8.58 4.49 5.97
N HIS A 19 7.45 3.91 6.38
CA HIS A 19 7.14 3.57 7.76
C HIS A 19 7.41 2.09 8.06
N ASP A 20 7.88 1.31 7.09
CA ASP A 20 8.30 -0.06 7.31
C ASP A 20 9.40 -0.12 8.39
N ARG A 21 9.32 -1.15 9.23
CA ARG A 21 10.19 -1.26 10.40
C ARG A 21 11.65 -1.43 10.00
N VAL A 22 11.91 -2.21 8.95
CA VAL A 22 13.24 -2.49 8.44
C VAL A 22 13.78 -1.28 7.71
N VAL A 23 12.99 -0.69 6.80
CA VAL A 23 13.36 0.54 6.08
C VAL A 23 13.76 1.66 7.04
N ARG A 24 12.92 1.97 8.04
CA ARG A 24 13.26 2.99 9.04
C ARG A 24 14.50 2.65 9.85
N ARG A 25 14.73 1.37 10.14
CA ARG A 25 15.89 0.93 10.92
C ARG A 25 17.19 1.15 10.14
N VAL A 26 17.22 0.79 8.86
CA VAL A 26 18.39 1.03 8.00
C VAL A 26 18.61 2.53 7.80
N MET A 27 17.55 3.29 7.49
CA MET A 27 17.66 4.75 7.33
C MET A 27 18.17 5.46 8.60
N LYS A 28 17.77 4.98 9.78
CA LYS A 28 18.29 5.53 11.05
C LYS A 28 19.80 5.29 11.23
N ARG A 29 20.34 4.23 10.62
CA ARG A 29 21.75 3.82 10.76
C ARG A 29 22.64 4.45 9.68
N GLU A 30 22.17 4.46 8.43
CA GLU A 30 22.98 4.82 7.25
C GLU A 30 22.54 6.15 6.61
N GLY A 31 21.49 6.79 7.13
CA GLY A 31 20.95 8.04 6.61
C GLY A 31 19.85 7.86 5.56
N ASP A 32 19.48 8.96 4.93
CA ASP A 32 18.42 9.02 3.91
C ASP A 32 18.84 8.38 2.58
N SER A 33 20.13 8.37 2.25
CA SER A 33 20.70 7.67 1.09
C SER A 33 20.33 6.18 1.05
N ALA A 34 20.14 5.55 2.21
CA ALA A 34 19.72 4.15 2.32
C ALA A 34 18.38 3.87 1.63
N PHE A 35 17.45 4.83 1.72
CA PHE A 35 16.17 4.73 1.04
C PHE A 35 16.33 4.81 -0.47
N THR A 36 17.15 5.75 -0.95
CA THR A 36 17.43 5.94 -2.37
C THR A 36 18.09 4.69 -2.97
N ILE A 37 19.07 4.11 -2.28
CA ILE A 37 19.72 2.84 -2.64
C ILE A 37 18.68 1.72 -2.77
N LEU A 38 17.80 1.57 -1.77
CA LEU A 38 16.75 0.56 -1.81
C LEU A 38 15.79 0.78 -2.99
N LEU A 39 15.38 2.02 -3.24
CA LEU A 39 14.45 2.36 -4.31
C LEU A 39 15.03 2.06 -5.69
N TYR A 40 16.30 2.42 -5.94
CA TYR A 40 16.98 2.06 -7.18
C TYR A 40 17.14 0.55 -7.30
N THR A 41 17.53 -0.15 -6.23
CA THR A 41 17.66 -1.61 -6.22
C THR A 41 16.35 -2.29 -6.61
N LEU A 42 15.22 -1.86 -6.02
CA LEU A 42 13.90 -2.36 -6.39
C LEU A 42 13.55 -2.02 -7.85
N SER A 43 13.95 -0.84 -8.33
CA SER A 43 13.72 -0.43 -9.73
C SER A 43 14.46 -1.35 -10.71
N TYR A 44 15.74 -1.65 -10.45
CA TYR A 44 16.52 -2.58 -11.25
C TYR A 44 15.98 -4.01 -11.18
N LEU A 45 15.63 -4.46 -9.97
CA LEU A 45 15.02 -5.77 -9.73
C LEU A 45 13.74 -5.96 -10.53
N TYR A 46 12.80 -5.02 -10.43
CA TYR A 46 11.52 -5.15 -11.12
C TYR A 46 11.63 -4.92 -12.63
N SER A 47 12.51 -4.03 -13.09
CA SER A 47 12.65 -3.73 -14.53
C SER A 47 13.44 -4.78 -15.31
N GLY A 48 14.39 -5.47 -14.65
CA GLY A 48 15.17 -6.57 -15.20
C GLY A 48 14.40 -7.90 -15.17
N GLU A 49 14.68 -8.71 -14.16
CA GLU A 49 14.12 -10.07 -14.03
C GLU A 49 12.70 -10.09 -13.44
N GLY A 50 12.30 -9.03 -12.74
CA GLY A 50 10.96 -8.81 -12.23
C GLY A 50 10.72 -9.25 -10.79
N TYR A 51 11.48 -10.24 -10.29
CA TYR A 51 11.28 -10.79 -8.94
C TYR A 51 12.57 -11.06 -8.16
N TYR A 52 13.73 -10.85 -8.77
CA TYR A 52 15.04 -10.94 -8.13
C TYR A 52 16.06 -10.10 -8.91
N ILE A 53 17.23 -9.89 -8.34
CA ILE A 53 18.38 -9.29 -9.04
C ILE A 53 19.67 -9.91 -8.52
N HIS A 54 20.65 -10.12 -9.42
CA HIS A 54 22.02 -10.48 -9.03
C HIS A 54 22.76 -9.25 -8.53
N VAL A 55 23.53 -9.44 -7.47
CA VAL A 55 24.34 -8.39 -6.86
C VAL A 55 25.81 -8.79 -6.86
N ASP A 56 26.47 -8.47 -7.96
CA ASP A 56 27.91 -8.59 -8.18
C ASP A 56 28.59 -7.22 -8.09
N ASP A 57 29.91 -7.20 -8.28
CA ASP A 57 30.70 -5.97 -8.19
C ASP A 57 30.26 -4.92 -9.22
N ASP A 58 29.92 -5.35 -10.44
CA ASP A 58 29.42 -4.48 -11.52
C ASP A 58 28.09 -3.82 -11.13
N PHE A 59 27.17 -4.57 -10.51
CA PHE A 59 25.91 -4.01 -10.01
C PHE A 59 26.15 -2.92 -8.95
N TYR A 60 27.08 -3.13 -8.01
CA TYR A 60 27.38 -2.13 -7.00
C TYR A 60 28.00 -0.87 -7.60
N ASP A 61 28.89 -1.03 -8.58
CA ASP A 61 29.50 0.09 -9.30
C ASP A 61 28.43 0.90 -10.04
N GLU A 62 27.58 0.24 -10.84
CA GLU A 62 26.49 0.89 -11.56
C GLU A 62 25.54 1.64 -10.61
N LEU A 63 25.15 1.00 -9.51
CA LEU A 63 24.24 1.59 -8.54
C LEU A 63 24.85 2.81 -7.84
N SER A 64 26.16 2.78 -7.56
CA SER A 64 26.88 3.91 -6.97
C SER A 64 27.04 5.08 -7.95
N ASP A 65 27.27 4.81 -9.24
CA ASP A 65 27.38 5.83 -10.29
C ASP A 65 26.09 6.63 -10.49
N GLN A 66 24.92 6.04 -10.17
CA GLN A 66 23.63 6.75 -10.18
C GLN A 66 23.43 7.68 -8.98
N LEU A 67 24.31 7.63 -7.97
CA LEU A 67 24.17 8.34 -6.70
C LEU A 67 25.28 9.37 -6.52
N PHE A 68 24.92 10.65 -6.44
CA PHE A 68 25.88 11.75 -6.44
C PHE A 68 26.93 11.72 -5.31
N SER A 69 26.57 11.20 -4.13
CA SER A 69 27.40 11.25 -2.93
C SER A 69 27.59 9.89 -2.24
N THR A 70 27.13 8.81 -2.86
CA THR A 70 27.16 7.47 -2.24
C THR A 70 28.21 6.64 -2.96
N ASP A 71 29.23 6.21 -2.22
CA ASP A 71 30.26 5.31 -2.73
C ASP A 71 29.79 3.84 -2.70
N ASN A 72 30.49 3.00 -3.47
CA ASN A 72 30.19 1.58 -3.58
C ASN A 72 30.18 0.88 -2.19
N ASP A 73 31.11 1.22 -1.30
CA ASP A 73 31.16 0.65 0.06
C ASP A 73 29.90 0.97 0.88
N SER A 74 29.34 2.17 0.74
CA SER A 74 28.05 2.52 1.35
C SER A 74 26.90 1.72 0.75
N VAL A 75 26.86 1.54 -0.58
CA VAL A 75 25.85 0.72 -1.26
C VAL A 75 25.90 -0.73 -0.75
N ARG A 76 27.09 -1.35 -0.74
CA ARG A 76 27.31 -2.71 -0.22
C ARG A 76 26.86 -2.84 1.23
N ARG A 77 27.22 -1.87 2.08
CA ARG A 77 26.85 -1.85 3.50
C ARG A 77 25.34 -1.77 3.69
N VAL A 78 24.68 -0.85 3.00
CA VAL A 78 23.22 -0.66 3.07
C VAL A 78 22.47 -1.91 2.62
N LEU A 79 22.85 -2.50 1.48
CA LEU A 79 22.17 -3.70 0.97
C LEU A 79 22.38 -4.90 1.90
N ARG A 80 23.58 -5.07 2.47
CA ARG A 80 23.81 -6.08 3.51
C ARG A 80 22.93 -5.88 4.74
N LEU A 81 22.66 -4.65 5.16
CA LEU A 81 21.74 -4.38 6.28
C LEU A 81 20.28 -4.73 5.95
N PHE A 82 19.85 -4.49 4.71
CA PHE A 82 18.52 -4.92 4.26
C PHE A 82 18.38 -6.45 4.24
N VAL A 83 19.45 -7.18 3.94
CA VAL A 83 19.50 -8.64 4.09
C VAL A 83 19.48 -9.03 5.58
N GLU A 84 20.37 -8.47 6.40
CA GLU A 84 20.50 -8.78 7.85
C GLU A 84 19.19 -8.52 8.61
N TYR A 85 18.46 -7.47 8.26
CA TYR A 85 17.20 -7.12 8.92
C TYR A 85 15.98 -7.79 8.30
N GLY A 86 16.16 -8.64 7.28
CA GLY A 86 15.11 -9.49 6.71
C GLY A 86 14.18 -8.78 5.74
N PHE A 87 14.62 -7.70 5.10
CA PHE A 87 13.90 -7.15 3.93
C PHE A 87 14.11 -8.04 2.71
N PHE A 88 15.34 -8.52 2.52
CA PHE A 88 15.69 -9.54 1.54
C PHE A 88 16.00 -10.86 2.24
N ASP A 89 15.78 -11.97 1.53
CA ASP A 89 16.08 -13.30 2.04
C ASP A 89 17.59 -13.53 2.13
N SER A 90 18.06 -13.85 3.34
CA SER A 90 19.49 -14.06 3.61
C SER A 90 20.02 -15.33 2.96
N SER A 91 19.21 -16.39 2.90
CA SER A 91 19.66 -17.69 2.37
C SER A 91 19.93 -17.62 0.87
N LEU A 92 19.05 -16.94 0.12
CA LEU A 92 19.23 -16.75 -1.32
C LEU A 92 20.33 -15.74 -1.63
N TYR A 93 20.49 -14.71 -0.81
CA TYR A 93 21.61 -13.78 -0.94
C TYR A 93 22.96 -14.49 -0.74
N GLU A 94 23.10 -15.30 0.31
CA GLU A 94 24.34 -16.02 0.59
C GLU A 94 24.63 -17.13 -0.43
N ARG A 95 23.60 -17.86 -0.88
CA ARG A 95 23.76 -19.02 -1.77
C ARG A 95 23.94 -18.64 -3.23
N TYR A 96 23.24 -17.61 -3.70
CA TYR A 96 23.17 -17.27 -5.12
C TYR A 96 23.63 -15.85 -5.44
N GLY A 97 23.92 -15.01 -4.44
CA GLY A 97 24.25 -13.61 -4.66
C GLY A 97 23.09 -12.83 -5.27
N ILE A 98 21.86 -13.11 -4.83
CA ILE A 98 20.65 -12.43 -5.32
C ILE A 98 19.90 -11.71 -4.21
N LEU A 99 19.25 -10.61 -4.56
CA LEU A 99 18.27 -9.94 -3.70
C LEU A 99 16.86 -10.29 -4.17
N THR A 100 16.07 -10.86 -3.26
CA THR A 100 14.64 -11.18 -3.43
C THR A 100 13.98 -11.30 -2.06
N SER A 101 12.64 -11.28 -2.03
CA SER A 101 11.86 -11.63 -0.84
C SER A 101 10.54 -12.26 -1.26
N ALA A 102 9.85 -12.94 -0.33
CA ALA A 102 8.54 -13.51 -0.59
C ALA A 102 7.54 -12.42 -1.04
N ASP A 103 7.60 -11.22 -0.44
CA ASP A 103 6.70 -10.12 -0.80
C ASP A 103 6.97 -9.58 -2.20
N ILE A 104 8.25 -9.48 -2.60
CA ILE A 104 8.64 -9.11 -3.97
C ILE A 104 8.08 -10.13 -4.97
N GLN A 105 8.21 -11.41 -4.67
CA GLN A 105 7.73 -12.50 -5.53
C GLN A 105 6.20 -12.50 -5.66
N ARG A 106 5.46 -12.33 -4.55
CA ARG A 106 3.99 -12.17 -4.57
C ARG A 106 3.58 -10.98 -5.42
N GLN A 107 4.26 -9.84 -5.24
CA GLN A 107 3.96 -8.62 -5.98
C GLN A 107 4.18 -8.83 -7.49
N PHE A 108 5.28 -9.47 -7.87
CA PHE A 108 5.58 -9.81 -9.26
C PHE A 108 4.51 -10.73 -9.86
N LEU A 109 4.13 -11.81 -9.17
CA LEU A 109 3.08 -12.73 -9.63
C LEU A 109 1.73 -12.03 -9.77
N PHE A 110 1.39 -11.16 -8.81
CA PHE A 110 0.15 -10.39 -8.84
C PHE A 110 0.08 -9.45 -10.05
N ILE A 111 1.16 -8.73 -10.36
CA ILE A 111 1.22 -7.81 -11.51
C ILE A 111 1.21 -8.58 -12.82
N THR A 112 1.94 -9.69 -12.88
CA THR A 112 2.08 -10.51 -14.09
C THR A 112 0.94 -11.50 -14.28
N LYS A 113 -0.11 -11.47 -13.45
CA LYS A 113 -1.28 -12.38 -13.47
C LYS A 113 -2.08 -12.48 -14.78
N ARG A 114 -1.73 -11.72 -15.81
CA ARG A 114 -2.33 -11.83 -17.17
C ARG A 114 -1.31 -12.23 -18.24
N ARG A 115 -0.02 -12.29 -17.91
CA ARG A 115 1.06 -12.69 -18.82
C ARG A 115 1.05 -14.21 -19.00
N SER A 116 1.46 -14.70 -20.16
CA SER A 116 1.60 -16.15 -20.42
C SER A 116 2.81 -16.77 -19.74
N ARG A 117 3.80 -15.97 -19.35
CA ARG A 117 5.06 -16.40 -18.71
C ARG A 117 5.19 -15.74 -17.33
N ARG A 118 4.87 -16.47 -16.26
CA ARG A 118 4.89 -16.02 -14.83
C ARG A 118 5.77 -16.88 -13.94
N HIS A 119 6.71 -17.59 -14.54
CA HIS A 119 7.44 -18.62 -13.83
C HIS A 119 8.52 -18.00 -12.94
N ILE A 120 8.43 -18.25 -11.64
CA ILE A 120 9.53 -18.04 -10.69
C ILE A 120 10.37 -19.30 -10.69
N SER A 121 11.69 -19.16 -10.82
CA SER A 121 12.61 -20.30 -10.73
C SER A 121 12.42 -21.06 -9.39
N PRO A 122 12.24 -22.40 -9.39
CA PRO A 122 12.10 -23.19 -8.18
C PRO A 122 13.24 -22.98 -7.18
N ASP A 123 14.47 -22.77 -7.69
CA ASP A 123 15.66 -22.55 -6.87
C ASP A 123 15.61 -21.22 -6.09
N TYR A 124 14.81 -20.26 -6.55
CA TYR A 124 14.64 -18.94 -5.95
C TYR A 124 13.27 -18.74 -5.30
N CYS A 125 12.36 -19.70 -5.43
CA CYS A 125 10.99 -19.56 -4.96
C CYS A 125 10.94 -19.58 -3.42
N LEU A 126 10.38 -18.53 -2.82
CA LEU A 126 10.16 -18.41 -1.38
C LEU A 126 8.69 -18.61 -0.99
N LEU A 127 7.82 -18.86 -1.98
CA LEU A 127 6.38 -18.97 -1.78
C LEU A 127 5.99 -20.42 -1.49
N PRO A 128 5.05 -20.66 -0.56
CA PRO A 128 4.53 -21.99 -0.31
C PRO A 128 3.76 -22.52 -1.53
N ASP A 129 3.75 -23.85 -1.71
CA ASP A 129 3.20 -24.50 -2.91
C ASP A 129 1.78 -24.04 -3.26
N GLU A 130 0.91 -23.81 -2.28
CA GLU A 130 -0.46 -23.30 -2.44
C GLU A 130 -0.55 -21.96 -3.20
N GLU A 131 0.42 -21.05 -3.01
CA GLU A 131 0.48 -19.75 -3.72
C GLU A 131 0.95 -19.90 -5.17
N THR A 132 1.59 -21.02 -5.51
CA THR A 132 2.08 -21.31 -6.87
C THR A 132 1.07 -22.07 -7.74
N VAL A 133 0.16 -22.86 -7.15
CA VAL A 133 -0.83 -23.67 -7.89
C VAL A 133 -1.87 -22.79 -8.62
N HIS A 134 -2.22 -21.63 -8.06
CA HIS A 134 -3.06 -20.64 -8.75
C HIS A 134 -2.37 -19.98 -9.97
N SER A 135 -1.06 -20.20 -10.14
CA SER A 135 -0.25 -19.61 -11.22
C SER A 135 0.01 -20.59 -12.37
N THR A 136 -0.16 -21.90 -12.17
CA THR A 136 0.17 -22.95 -13.15
C THR A 136 -0.98 -23.41 -14.04
N LEU A 137 -2.23 -22.99 -13.77
CA LEU A 137 -3.35 -23.30 -14.65
C LEU A 137 -3.53 -22.19 -15.70
N PRO A 138 -3.29 -22.45 -17.01
CA PRO A 138 -3.85 -21.60 -18.04
C PRO A 138 -5.37 -21.71 -17.94
N ASP A 139 -6.04 -20.57 -17.78
CA ASP A 139 -7.49 -20.46 -17.78
C ASP A 139 -8.02 -21.00 -19.12
N ALA A 140 -8.51 -22.23 -19.10
CA ALA A 140 -9.00 -22.94 -20.27
C ALA A 140 -10.41 -22.42 -20.59
N VAL A 141 -10.48 -21.57 -21.61
CA VAL A 141 -11.53 -21.47 -22.63
C VAL A 141 -12.96 -21.80 -22.19
N ALA A 142 -13.80 -20.76 -22.14
CA ALA A 142 -15.17 -20.86 -22.60
C ALA A 142 -15.33 -19.99 -23.85
N GLU A 143 -14.93 -20.55 -25.00
CA GLU A 143 -15.58 -20.26 -26.27
C GLU A 143 -16.96 -20.89 -26.23
N THR A 144 -18.00 -20.10 -26.49
CA THR A 144 -19.09 -20.58 -27.34
C THR A 144 -19.47 -19.52 -28.37
N PRO A 145 -19.81 -19.93 -29.61
CA PRO A 145 -19.92 -19.07 -30.78
C PRO A 145 -21.38 -18.76 -31.16
N ASP A 146 -21.51 -17.86 -32.14
CA ASP A 146 -22.55 -17.82 -33.19
C ASP A 146 -23.98 -17.30 -32.79
N ILE A 147 -24.71 -16.46 -33.56
CA ILE A 147 -24.56 -16.01 -34.95
C ILE A 147 -25.63 -14.91 -35.29
N VAL A 148 -25.38 -14.21 -36.41
CA VAL A 148 -26.27 -13.46 -37.35
C VAL A 148 -26.67 -11.97 -37.17
N THR A 149 -26.15 -11.18 -38.12
CA THR A 149 -26.76 -10.07 -38.93
C THR A 149 -27.22 -8.78 -38.24
N GLN A 150 -27.00 -7.57 -38.77
CA GLN A 150 -27.06 -7.17 -40.18
C GLN A 150 -26.34 -5.82 -40.39
N THR A 151 -25.72 -5.69 -41.57
CA THR A 151 -25.06 -4.53 -42.18
C THR A 151 -25.99 -3.34 -42.46
N LEU A 152 -25.49 -2.10 -42.40
CA LEU A 152 -25.48 -1.17 -43.56
C LEU A 152 -24.59 0.08 -43.30
N ASP A 153 -23.82 0.42 -44.32
CA ASP A 153 -22.96 1.59 -44.51
C ASP A 153 -23.68 2.95 -44.41
N THR A 154 -22.94 4.04 -44.14
CA THR A 154 -22.38 5.00 -45.15
C THR A 154 -22.27 6.45 -44.61
N VAL A 155 -21.19 7.14 -45.02
CA VAL A 155 -20.96 8.61 -45.14
C VAL A 155 -20.79 9.41 -43.84
N THR A 156 -19.93 10.45 -43.65
CA THR A 156 -18.72 11.05 -44.22
C THR A 156 -18.38 12.22 -43.24
N GLU A 157 -17.20 12.82 -43.37
CA GLU A 157 -16.81 14.19 -42.93
C GLU A 157 -16.02 14.32 -41.62
N SER A 158 -14.69 14.28 -41.78
CA SER A 158 -13.75 15.19 -41.12
C SER A 158 -14.09 16.66 -41.46
N PRO A 159 -13.72 17.67 -40.63
CA PRO A 159 -12.34 18.16 -40.69
C PRO A 159 -11.74 18.66 -39.36
N ASP A 160 -10.43 18.89 -39.44
CA ASP A 160 -9.49 19.42 -38.45
C ASP A 160 -9.94 20.72 -37.74
N THR A 161 -9.47 20.92 -36.50
CA THR A 161 -8.66 22.12 -36.14
C THR A 161 -8.02 22.04 -34.75
N ALA A 162 -6.80 22.59 -34.68
CA ALA A 162 -5.92 22.72 -33.53
C ALA A 162 -6.47 23.57 -32.37
N THR A 163 -5.90 23.42 -31.16
CA THR A 163 -5.18 24.48 -30.42
C THR A 163 -4.72 24.05 -29.01
N LYS A 164 -3.40 24.16 -28.80
CA LYS A 164 -2.61 24.48 -27.59
C LYS A 164 -3.32 24.57 -26.22
N SER A 165 -2.75 23.94 -25.19
CA SER A 165 -2.60 24.58 -23.86
C SER A 165 -1.54 23.84 -23.01
N THR A 166 -0.35 24.41 -22.79
CA THR A 166 0.07 25.28 -21.65
C THR A 166 0.47 24.53 -20.38
N PHE A 167 1.75 24.72 -20.03
CA PHE A 167 2.39 24.47 -18.74
C PHE A 167 1.53 24.82 -17.53
N ILE A 168 1.49 23.94 -16.53
CA ILE A 168 1.14 24.30 -15.15
C ILE A 168 2.32 23.97 -14.22
N LYS A 169 3.10 25.01 -13.93
CA LYS A 169 3.82 25.18 -12.65
C LYS A 169 2.81 25.36 -11.53
N ARG A 170 3.12 24.82 -10.34
CA ARG A 170 2.85 25.33 -8.96
C ARG A 170 2.67 24.14 -8.01
N LYS A 171 3.06 24.17 -6.73
CA LYS A 171 3.83 25.09 -5.89
C LYS A 171 4.00 24.31 -4.58
N GLU A 172 5.23 24.28 -4.07
CA GLU A 172 5.57 23.82 -2.73
C GLU A 172 4.75 24.58 -1.67
N LYS A 173 4.26 23.88 -0.64
CA LYS A 173 3.79 24.51 0.59
C LYS A 173 4.10 23.64 1.81
N GLU A 174 5.09 24.15 2.52
CA GLU A 174 5.54 23.89 3.88
C GLU A 174 4.45 23.68 4.97
N ARG A 175 4.84 22.83 5.94
CA ARG A 175 4.65 22.93 7.40
C ARG A 175 3.25 22.68 8.01
N LYS A 176 3.17 21.68 8.89
CA LYS A 176 3.17 21.88 10.37
C LYS A 176 3.03 20.54 11.11
N GLU A 177 4.01 20.28 11.98
CA GLU A 177 3.88 19.35 13.10
C GLU A 177 2.65 19.72 13.94
N ASN A 178 1.81 18.73 14.26
CA ASN A 178 0.85 18.83 15.35
C ASN A 178 0.95 17.55 16.18
N ILE A 179 1.59 17.74 17.34
CA ILE A 179 1.56 16.89 18.51
C ILE A 179 0.10 16.71 18.91
N LEU A 180 -0.42 15.48 18.92
CA LEU A 180 -1.69 15.15 19.57
C LEU A 180 -1.41 14.63 20.98
N PRO A 181 -2.18 15.08 22.00
CA PRO A 181 -1.96 14.71 23.40
C PRO A 181 -2.53 13.32 23.69
N ASN A 182 -1.87 12.60 24.60
CA ASN A 182 -2.44 11.39 25.21
C ASN A 182 -3.70 11.76 26.03
N PRO A 183 -4.76 10.93 26.01
CA PRO A 183 -5.93 11.13 26.85
C PRO A 183 -5.66 10.73 28.33
N PRO A 184 -6.33 11.36 29.30
CA PRO A 184 -6.15 11.07 30.72
C PRO A 184 -6.91 9.81 31.13
N LEU A 185 -6.27 8.98 31.97
CA LEU A 185 -6.93 7.89 32.68
C LEU A 185 -7.67 8.43 33.92
N PRO A 186 -8.81 7.85 34.33
CA PRO A 186 -9.55 8.27 35.52
C PRO A 186 -8.81 7.86 36.80
N LYS A 187 -8.79 8.77 37.78
CA LYS A 187 -8.37 8.52 39.16
C LYS A 187 -9.42 7.68 39.91
N GLY A 188 -8.95 6.72 40.70
CA GLY A 188 -9.70 6.14 41.80
C GLY A 188 -8.86 5.16 42.61
N GLY A 189 -8.57 5.53 43.88
CA GLY A 189 -8.32 4.59 44.98
C GLY A 189 -6.87 4.30 45.38
N ASP A 190 -6.40 5.01 46.40
CA ASP A 190 -5.42 4.64 47.46
C ASP A 190 -5.75 3.24 48.05
N GLU A 191 -4.89 2.38 48.63
CA GLU A 191 -3.57 2.40 49.28
C GLU A 191 -2.93 1.00 49.00
N GLY A 192 -1.62 0.81 48.79
CA GLY A 192 -0.66 0.52 49.87
C GLY A 192 0.00 -0.87 49.69
N GLU A 193 1.33 -0.91 49.87
CA GLU A 193 2.23 -2.04 50.13
C GLU A 193 3.05 -2.72 49.00
N GLU A 194 4.29 -2.99 49.42
CA GLU A 194 5.52 -3.31 48.69
C GLU A 194 5.56 -4.75 48.15
N GLY A 195 6.30 -4.96 47.06
CA GLY A 195 6.59 -6.29 46.55
C GLY A 195 7.45 -6.28 45.28
N ASP A 196 8.76 -6.39 45.48
CA ASP A 196 9.74 -6.82 44.47
C ASP A 196 9.28 -8.13 43.80
N PHE A 197 9.12 -8.15 42.47
CA PHE A 197 9.33 -9.34 41.63
C PHE A 197 9.30 -8.94 40.14
N SER A 198 10.35 -9.37 39.44
CA SER A 198 10.55 -9.42 37.99
C SER A 198 9.29 -9.42 37.12
N ASN A 199 9.16 -8.49 36.16
CA ASN A 199 8.39 -8.80 34.95
C ASN A 199 8.82 -8.02 33.70
N ARG A 200 9.11 -8.78 32.64
CA ARG A 200 9.35 -8.31 31.27
C ARG A 200 8.05 -7.70 30.73
N LYS A 201 8.07 -6.46 30.25
CA LYS A 201 6.94 -5.88 29.49
C LYS A 201 7.00 -6.35 28.03
N PRO A 202 5.96 -7.00 27.48
CA PRO A 202 5.87 -7.28 26.06
C PRO A 202 5.51 -5.99 25.30
N ALA A 203 6.17 -5.75 24.17
CA ALA A 203 5.83 -4.66 23.26
C ALA A 203 4.39 -4.84 22.75
N LYS A 204 3.56 -3.80 22.91
CA LYS A 204 2.18 -3.75 22.41
C LYS A 204 2.20 -3.93 20.89
N LYS A 205 1.67 -5.06 20.40
CA LYS A 205 1.32 -5.27 18.98
C LYS A 205 0.36 -4.15 18.55
N LYS A 206 0.59 -3.53 17.39
CA LYS A 206 -0.44 -2.71 16.73
C LYS A 206 -1.63 -3.64 16.46
N HIS A 207 -2.73 -3.43 17.16
CA HIS A 207 -3.97 -4.15 16.90
C HIS A 207 -4.52 -3.62 15.57
N GLU A 208 -4.53 -4.43 14.53
CA GLU A 208 -5.27 -4.12 13.31
C GLU A 208 -6.75 -4.02 13.68
N LEU A 209 -7.40 -2.90 13.36
CA LEU A 209 -8.83 -2.70 13.62
C LEU A 209 -9.62 -3.62 12.69
N THR A 210 -10.29 -4.62 13.26
CA THR A 210 -11.14 -5.57 12.54
C THR A 210 -12.56 -5.01 12.37
N GLN A 211 -13.34 -5.55 11.43
CA GLN A 211 -14.76 -5.17 11.29
C GLN A 211 -15.54 -5.45 12.59
N SER A 212 -15.20 -6.51 13.32
CA SER A 212 -15.80 -6.83 14.62
C SER A 212 -15.52 -5.75 15.68
N ASP A 213 -14.38 -5.09 15.62
CA ASP A 213 -14.06 -3.98 16.52
C ASP A 213 -14.91 -2.74 16.20
N ILE A 214 -15.21 -2.51 14.92
CA ILE A 214 -16.10 -1.43 14.47
C ILE A 214 -17.53 -1.68 14.91
N ASP A 215 -18.01 -2.91 14.72
CA ASP A 215 -19.39 -3.30 15.04
C ASP A 215 -19.69 -3.27 16.54
N ARG A 216 -18.64 -3.39 17.38
CA ARG A 216 -18.74 -3.29 18.84
C ARG A 216 -18.74 -1.85 19.37
N MET A 217 -18.53 -0.84 18.50
CA MET A 217 -18.54 0.55 18.93
C MET A 217 -19.92 0.97 19.44
N GLN A 218 -19.93 1.75 20.52
CA GLN A 218 -21.14 2.32 21.10
C GLN A 218 -21.03 3.84 21.16
N ALA A 219 -22.14 4.51 20.90
CA ALA A 219 -22.23 5.96 21.01
C ALA A 219 -22.21 6.39 22.49
N PRO A 220 -21.50 7.48 22.85
CA PRO A 220 -21.51 8.01 24.21
C PRO A 220 -22.91 8.44 24.68
N ALA A 221 -23.23 8.21 25.95
CA ALA A 221 -24.48 8.63 26.58
C ALA A 221 -24.38 10.06 27.14
N ASP A 222 -24.14 11.04 26.25
CA ASP A 222 -23.94 12.46 26.61
C ASP A 222 -25.10 13.38 26.18
N GLY A 223 -26.24 12.80 25.80
CA GLY A 223 -27.46 13.55 25.44
C GLY A 223 -27.50 14.10 24.02
N HIS A 224 -26.47 13.90 23.19
CA HIS A 224 -26.53 14.27 21.77
C HIS A 224 -27.31 13.23 20.94
N PRO A 225 -28.22 13.67 20.04
CA PRO A 225 -28.97 12.77 19.18
C PRO A 225 -28.07 12.20 18.07
N ARG A 226 -27.87 10.87 18.09
CA ARG A 226 -26.98 10.16 17.16
C ARG A 226 -27.66 8.96 16.53
N ASN A 227 -27.25 8.64 15.30
CA ASN A 227 -27.67 7.45 14.59
C ASN A 227 -26.45 6.62 14.17
N LEU A 228 -25.86 5.90 15.14
CA LEU A 228 -24.68 5.08 14.90
C LEU A 228 -24.99 3.88 14.01
N SER A 229 -26.12 3.21 14.20
CA SER A 229 -26.52 2.05 13.39
C SER A 229 -26.67 2.43 11.92
N GLY A 230 -27.42 3.49 11.63
CA GLY A 230 -27.58 3.99 10.26
C GLY A 230 -26.26 4.47 9.66
N LEU A 231 -25.31 4.96 10.47
CA LEU A 231 -23.99 5.33 9.99
C LEU A 231 -23.21 4.08 9.55
N LEU A 232 -23.14 3.05 10.41
CA LEU A 232 -22.44 1.81 10.11
C LEU A 232 -23.02 1.10 8.87
N ASP A 233 -24.34 1.09 8.71
CA ASP A 233 -24.99 0.49 7.54
C ASP A 233 -24.61 1.20 6.23
N ASN A 234 -24.53 2.53 6.25
CA ASN A 234 -24.07 3.29 5.09
C ASN A 234 -22.58 3.06 4.81
N LEU A 235 -21.74 2.94 5.84
CA LEU A 235 -20.33 2.66 5.68
C LEU A 235 -20.09 1.29 5.02
N ARG A 236 -20.88 0.28 5.41
CA ARG A 236 -20.89 -1.05 4.81
C ARG A 236 -21.38 -1.03 3.36
N LEU A 237 -22.45 -0.28 3.08
CA LEU A 237 -23.02 -0.14 1.73
C LEU A 237 -21.99 0.36 0.71
N TYR A 238 -21.09 1.24 1.13
CA TYR A 238 -20.04 1.79 0.26
C TYR A 238 -18.69 1.06 0.38
N HIS A 239 -18.65 -0.10 1.02
CA HIS A 239 -17.45 -0.93 1.18
C HIS A 239 -16.23 -0.16 1.72
N ILE A 240 -16.46 0.75 2.68
CA ILE A 240 -15.39 1.56 3.29
C ILE A 240 -14.55 0.66 4.22
N PRO A 241 -13.20 0.70 4.18
CA PRO A 241 -12.37 -0.19 5.00
C PRO A 241 -12.47 0.13 6.51
N PRO A 242 -12.29 -0.85 7.42
CA PRO A 242 -12.50 -0.68 8.86
C PRO A 242 -11.74 0.50 9.50
N SER A 243 -10.51 0.77 9.06
CA SER A 243 -9.72 1.90 9.54
C SER A 243 -10.37 3.25 9.23
N GLU A 244 -10.94 3.40 8.04
CA GLU A 244 -11.69 4.59 7.64
C GLU A 244 -13.06 4.65 8.34
N GLN A 245 -13.75 3.50 8.51
CA GLN A 245 -14.99 3.44 9.27
C GLN A 245 -14.78 3.97 10.69
N TYR A 246 -13.73 3.51 11.38
CA TYR A 246 -13.36 3.97 12.72
C TYR A 246 -13.19 5.49 12.77
N ALA A 247 -12.39 6.04 11.85
CA ALA A 247 -12.12 7.47 11.79
C ALA A 247 -13.40 8.28 11.49
N ILE A 248 -14.26 7.79 10.59
CA ILE A 248 -15.53 8.46 10.26
C ILE A 248 -16.49 8.41 11.45
N VAL A 249 -16.59 7.29 12.16
CA VAL A 249 -17.42 7.17 13.36
C VAL A 249 -16.98 8.18 14.42
N LEU A 250 -15.69 8.27 14.71
CA LEU A 250 -15.19 9.25 15.69
C LEU A 250 -15.41 10.70 15.24
N LYS A 251 -15.05 11.03 13.99
CA LYS A 251 -15.12 12.41 13.47
C LYS A 251 -16.53 12.91 13.20
N SER A 252 -17.47 12.00 12.93
CA SER A 252 -18.89 12.34 12.79
C SER A 252 -19.64 12.37 14.12
N ASN A 253 -18.92 12.29 15.25
CA ASN A 253 -19.49 12.18 16.58
C ASN A 253 -20.50 11.02 16.66
N TYR A 254 -20.06 9.83 16.23
CA TYR A 254 -20.85 8.58 16.16
C TYR A 254 -22.14 8.72 15.34
N GLY A 255 -22.10 9.51 14.27
CA GLY A 255 -23.26 9.74 13.39
C GLY A 255 -24.27 10.71 13.97
N GLU A 256 -23.80 11.83 14.53
CA GLU A 256 -24.67 12.90 15.03
C GLU A 256 -25.70 13.33 13.97
N ILE A 257 -26.98 13.32 14.35
CA ILE A 257 -28.08 13.56 13.44
C ILE A 257 -28.00 15.00 12.91
N GLY A 258 -28.10 15.17 11.59
CA GLY A 258 -27.90 16.48 10.93
C GLY A 258 -26.44 16.89 10.74
N GLY A 259 -25.49 16.10 11.25
CA GLY A 259 -24.05 16.30 11.07
C GLY A 259 -23.58 16.22 9.61
N LYS A 260 -22.36 16.73 9.37
CA LYS A 260 -21.75 16.84 8.03
C LYS A 260 -21.63 15.48 7.30
N VAL A 261 -21.50 14.38 8.04
CA VAL A 261 -21.41 13.02 7.48
C VAL A 261 -22.62 12.66 6.62
N TRP A 262 -23.83 13.05 7.05
CA TRP A 262 -25.08 12.73 6.35
C TRP A 262 -25.22 13.51 5.05
N LYS A 263 -24.78 14.77 5.04
CA LYS A 263 -24.67 15.57 3.81
C LYS A 263 -23.67 14.95 2.85
N GLY A 264 -22.55 14.46 3.37
CA GLY A 264 -21.54 13.72 2.60
C GLY A 264 -22.12 12.49 1.89
N PHE A 265 -22.86 11.65 2.60
CA PHE A 265 -23.55 10.51 1.98
C PHE A 265 -24.59 10.93 0.94
N GLY A 266 -25.30 12.04 1.17
CA GLY A 266 -26.21 12.61 0.17
C GLY A 266 -25.51 12.94 -1.15
N VAL A 267 -24.33 13.57 -1.08
CA VAL A 267 -23.52 13.87 -2.27
C VAL A 267 -23.01 12.61 -2.95
N ILE A 268 -22.57 11.61 -2.18
CA ILE A 268 -22.14 10.31 -2.73
C ILE A 268 -23.27 9.68 -3.55
N ARG A 269 -24.49 9.61 -3.01
CA ARG A 269 -25.66 9.08 -3.72
C ARG A 269 -25.98 9.87 -4.99
N ALA A 270 -25.95 11.20 -4.90
CA ALA A 270 -26.24 12.08 -6.03
C ALA A 270 -25.15 12.06 -7.12
N SER A 271 -23.94 11.58 -6.80
CA SER A 271 -22.80 11.58 -7.71
C SER A 271 -22.89 10.54 -8.83
N ALA A 272 -23.85 9.60 -8.78
CA ALA A 272 -24.01 8.51 -9.75
C ALA A 272 -22.69 7.75 -10.03
N GLY A 273 -21.87 7.54 -9.00
CA GLY A 273 -20.59 6.82 -9.11
C GLY A 273 -19.38 7.68 -9.49
N LYS A 274 -19.53 9.01 -9.63
CA LYS A 274 -18.39 9.92 -9.87
C LYS A 274 -17.39 9.95 -8.69
N ILE A 275 -17.86 9.71 -7.47
CA ILE A 275 -17.01 9.61 -6.28
C ILE A 275 -16.52 8.17 -6.15
N LYS A 276 -15.26 7.93 -6.54
CA LYS A 276 -14.64 6.58 -6.55
C LYS A 276 -14.14 6.11 -5.18
N LEU A 277 -13.89 7.04 -4.26
CA LEU A 277 -13.37 6.78 -2.91
C LEU A 277 -14.26 7.43 -1.85
N PRO A 278 -15.40 6.81 -1.50
CA PRO A 278 -16.41 7.40 -0.63
C PRO A 278 -15.91 7.67 0.79
N GLY A 279 -15.07 6.79 1.37
CA GLY A 279 -14.54 6.99 2.73
C GLY A 279 -13.57 8.17 2.84
N HIS A 280 -12.60 8.27 1.92
CA HIS A 280 -11.74 9.46 1.79
C HIS A 280 -12.53 10.76 1.60
N TYR A 281 -13.57 10.74 0.76
CA TYR A 281 -14.42 11.90 0.55
C TYR A 281 -15.15 12.31 1.85
N LEU A 282 -15.75 11.35 2.58
CA LEU A 282 -16.41 11.63 3.86
C LEU A 282 -15.43 12.19 4.89
N LEU A 283 -14.23 11.64 5.00
CA LEU A 283 -13.19 12.15 5.88
C LEU A 283 -12.78 13.58 5.51
N SER A 284 -12.72 13.91 4.21
CA SER A 284 -12.48 15.28 3.76
C SER A 284 -13.61 16.23 4.15
N VAL A 285 -14.87 15.80 4.04
CA VAL A 285 -16.03 16.61 4.43
C VAL A 285 -16.08 16.84 5.95
N LEU A 286 -15.62 15.88 6.74
CA LEU A 286 -15.60 15.96 8.21
C LEU A 286 -14.44 16.79 8.77
N ASN A 287 -13.37 16.99 8.00
CA ASN A 287 -12.21 17.79 8.42
C ASN A 287 -12.35 19.30 8.10
N ASN A 288 -13.34 19.67 7.28
CA ASN A 288 -13.73 21.05 6.98
C ASN A 288 -14.92 21.44 7.85
#